data_AF-A0A1B6H5N5-F1
#
_entry.id   AF-A0A1B6H5N5-F1
#
_cell.length_a   1.000
_cell.length_b   1.000
_cell.length_c   1.000
_cell.angle_alpha   90.00
_cell.angle_beta   90.00
_cell.angle_gamma   90.00
#
_symmetry.space_group_name_H-M   'P 1'
#
loop_
_entity.id
_entity.type
_entity.pdbx_description
1 polymer ?
#
loop_
_entity_poly.entity_id
_entity_poly.type
_entity_poly.pdbx_seq_one_letter_code
_entity_poly.pdbx_strand_id
1 'polypeptide(L)'
;TSGPVIGVDVLSEDAVQRLIALVGPTDVTEAKTKCAGSIRATFGQDVTRNAIHASKSAEKAEKESKLFFEPRFEGATSLKPLVQLRNSTCCIIKPHAVQEGLAGKIICMIEKNNFVVSGLQLFYMDEVNAEEFLEVYKGVVPEYMSMVKQL
;
A
#
# COMPACT_ATOMS: atom_id res chain seq x y z
N THR A 1 4.58 0.33 -20.27
CA THR A 1 4.02 -0.10 -18.98
C THR A 1 3.09 -1.27 -19.23
N SER A 2 3.26 -2.41 -18.55
CA SER A 2 2.59 -3.69 -18.86
C SER A 2 1.43 -4.04 -17.93
N GLY A 3 1.18 -3.23 -16.89
CA GLY A 3 0.15 -3.46 -15.91
C GLY A 3 0.19 -2.44 -14.78
N PRO A 4 -0.75 -2.51 -13.83
CA PRO A 4 -0.76 -1.68 -12.64
C PRO A 4 0.46 -2.01 -11.74
N VAL A 5 0.94 -1.01 -11.01
CA VAL A 5 1.99 -1.15 -10.00
C VAL A 5 1.51 -0.52 -8.70
N ILE A 6 1.96 -1.06 -7.57
CA ILE A 6 1.67 -0.51 -6.24
C ILE A 6 2.95 0.13 -5.72
N GLY A 7 2.91 1.43 -5.48
CA GLY A 7 3.94 2.13 -4.70
C GLY A 7 3.65 1.95 -3.22
N VAL A 8 4.67 1.60 -2.42
CA VAL A 8 4.56 1.50 -0.96
C VAL A 8 5.72 2.25 -0.34
N ASP A 9 5.42 3.24 0.49
CA ASP A 9 6.39 3.84 1.41
C ASP A 9 6.34 3.09 2.75
N VAL A 10 7.50 2.75 3.31
CA VAL A 10 7.61 1.91 4.51
C VAL A 10 8.46 2.58 5.58
N LEU A 11 7.95 2.54 6.82
CA LEU A 11 8.60 3.13 7.98
C LEU A 11 9.15 2.04 8.90
N SER A 12 10.41 2.23 9.30
CA SER A 12 11.12 1.37 10.25
C SER A 12 12.43 2.06 10.64
N GLU A 13 12.97 1.73 11.82
CA GLU A 13 14.40 1.94 12.09
C GLU A 13 15.22 1.19 11.03
N ASP A 14 16.22 1.83 10.44
CA ASP A 14 17.04 1.33 9.33
C ASP A 14 16.23 0.76 8.14
N ALA A 15 15.10 1.42 7.80
CA ALA A 15 14.14 0.93 6.79
C ALA A 15 14.78 0.50 5.46
N VAL A 16 15.71 1.31 4.93
CA VAL A 16 16.38 1.03 3.65
C VAL A 16 17.17 -0.28 3.74
N GLN A 17 18.02 -0.44 4.75
CA GLN A 17 18.88 -1.61 4.92
C GLN A 17 18.04 -2.86 5.17
N ARG A 18 17.03 -2.75 6.04
CA ARG A 18 16.13 -3.86 6.36
C ARG A 18 15.31 -4.30 5.16
N LEU A 19 14.76 -3.35 4.39
CA LEU A 19 13.99 -3.67 3.19
C LEU A 19 14.87 -4.31 2.11
N ILE A 20 16.08 -3.80 1.87
CA ILE A 20 17.03 -4.42 0.92
C ILE A 20 17.35 -5.86 1.31
N ALA A 21 17.63 -6.11 2.59
CA ALA A 21 17.91 -7.44 3.10
C ALA A 21 16.71 -8.38 2.91
N LEU A 22 15.49 -7.89 3.17
CA LEU A 22 14.25 -8.65 2.96
C LEU A 22 13.96 -8.92 1.47
N VAL A 23 14.28 -7.97 0.59
CA VAL A 23 14.07 -8.07 -0.86
C VAL A 23 14.99 -9.11 -1.49
N GLY A 24 16.26 -9.15 -1.11
CA GLY A 24 17.26 -10.07 -1.64
C GLY A 24 17.90 -9.63 -2.98
N PRO A 25 18.84 -10.44 -3.51
CA PRO A 25 19.57 -10.15 -4.76
C PRO A 25 18.67 -9.91 -5.98
N THR A 26 19.12 -9.11 -6.95
CA THR A 26 18.34 -8.81 -8.18
C THR A 26 18.13 -10.05 -9.04
N ASP A 27 19.12 -10.93 -9.11
CA ASP A 27 19.00 -12.20 -9.79
C ASP A 27 18.18 -13.18 -8.93
N VAL A 28 17.09 -13.70 -9.49
CA VAL A 28 16.16 -14.59 -8.78
C VAL A 28 16.79 -15.95 -8.46
N THR A 29 17.70 -16.44 -9.31
CA THR A 29 18.42 -17.70 -9.08
C THR A 29 19.39 -17.54 -7.91
N GLU A 30 20.09 -16.41 -7.87
CA GLU A 30 20.92 -16.04 -6.73
C GLU A 30 20.08 -15.88 -5.45
N ALA A 31 18.92 -15.21 -5.55
CA ALA A 31 18.02 -15.05 -4.41
C ALA A 31 17.53 -16.40 -3.87
N LYS A 32 17.10 -17.33 -4.74
CA LYS A 32 16.64 -18.67 -4.33
C LYS A 32 17.74 -19.50 -3.66
N THR A 33 18.99 -19.34 -4.09
CA THR A 33 20.12 -20.11 -3.57
C THR A 33 20.71 -19.52 -2.29
N LYS A 34 20.89 -18.20 -2.22
CA LYS A 34 21.57 -17.52 -1.10
C LYS A 34 20.62 -16.94 -0.06
N CYS A 35 19.38 -16.63 -0.44
CA CYS A 35 18.40 -15.93 0.40
C CYS A 35 16.99 -16.46 0.16
N ALA A 36 16.77 -17.77 0.33
CA ALA A 36 15.52 -18.46 -0.03
C ALA A 36 14.25 -17.86 0.61
N GLY A 37 14.37 -17.19 1.77
CA GLY A 37 13.26 -16.49 2.43
C GLY A 37 13.02 -15.05 1.97
N SER A 38 13.78 -14.55 0.98
CA SER A 38 13.63 -13.19 0.45
C SER A 38 12.40 -13.05 -0.45
N ILE A 39 11.92 -11.80 -0.61
CA ILE A 39 10.77 -11.50 -1.49
C ILE A 39 11.05 -11.96 -2.93
N ARG A 40 12.26 -11.72 -3.45
CA ARG A 40 12.63 -12.12 -4.81
C ARG A 40 12.76 -13.63 -4.98
N ALA A 41 13.23 -14.35 -3.97
CA ALA A 41 13.25 -15.80 -4.00
C ALA A 41 11.83 -16.39 -4.04
N THR A 42 10.91 -15.77 -3.29
CA THR A 42 9.53 -16.24 -3.11
C THR A 42 8.65 -15.91 -4.32
N PHE A 43 8.72 -14.68 -4.84
CA PHE A 43 7.78 -14.18 -5.85
C PHE A 43 8.42 -13.85 -7.21
N GLY A 44 9.75 -13.83 -7.30
CA GLY A 44 10.47 -13.53 -8.53
C GLY A 44 10.45 -14.70 -9.53
N GLN A 45 10.43 -14.35 -10.83
CA GLN A 45 10.47 -15.30 -11.94
C GLN A 45 11.82 -15.25 -12.66
N ASP A 46 12.31 -14.05 -12.98
CA ASP A 46 13.59 -13.81 -13.66
C ASP A 46 14.14 -12.41 -13.29
N VAL A 47 15.28 -12.02 -13.89
CA VAL A 47 15.95 -10.73 -13.60
C VAL A 47 15.07 -9.50 -13.86
N THR A 48 14.16 -9.58 -14.84
CA THR A 48 13.24 -8.49 -15.22
C THR A 48 11.92 -8.56 -14.47
N ARG A 49 11.40 -9.77 -14.24
CA ARG A 49 10.18 -10.06 -13.48
C ARG A 49 10.55 -10.54 -12.08
N ASN A 50 11.24 -9.69 -11.34
CA ASN A 50 11.76 -9.98 -10.00
C ASN A 50 10.83 -9.52 -8.86
N ALA A 51 9.55 -9.29 -9.15
CA ALA A 51 8.47 -8.92 -8.22
C ALA A 51 8.56 -7.53 -7.55
N ILE A 52 9.74 -7.04 -7.14
CA ILE A 52 9.84 -5.80 -6.34
C ILE A 52 11.10 -4.96 -6.66
N HIS A 53 10.90 -3.64 -6.73
CA HIS A 53 11.93 -2.61 -6.68
C HIS A 53 11.98 -2.00 -5.27
N ALA A 54 13.18 -1.75 -4.75
CA ALA A 54 13.39 -1.08 -3.48
C ALA A 54 14.60 -0.14 -3.58
N SER A 55 14.48 1.04 -3.00
CA SER A 55 15.52 2.06 -3.01
C SER A 55 16.75 1.56 -2.24
N LYS A 56 17.95 1.88 -2.75
CA LYS A 56 19.23 1.41 -2.18
C LYS A 56 19.92 2.40 -1.23
N SER A 57 19.35 3.59 -1.05
CA SER A 57 19.87 4.65 -0.17
C SER A 57 18.74 5.58 0.26
N ALA A 58 18.92 6.28 1.38
CA ALA A 58 17.95 7.26 1.89
C ALA A 58 17.66 8.38 0.87
N GLU A 59 18.70 8.91 0.21
CA GLU A 59 18.53 9.97 -0.80
C GLU A 59 17.67 9.51 -2.01
N LYS A 60 17.83 8.25 -2.45
CA LYS A 60 16.99 7.69 -3.51
C LYS A 60 15.58 7.42 -3.02
N ALA A 61 15.43 6.90 -1.80
CA ALA A 61 14.13 6.65 -1.19
C ALA A 61 13.31 7.95 -1.08
N GLU A 62 13.96 9.06 -0.69
CA GLU A 62 13.31 10.37 -0.65
C GLU A 62 12.83 10.80 -2.04
N LYS A 63 13.71 10.78 -3.05
CA LYS A 63 13.35 11.15 -4.44
C LYS A 63 12.23 10.29 -5.01
N GLU A 64 12.28 8.98 -4.77
CA GLU A 64 11.25 8.02 -5.20
C GLU A 64 9.93 8.26 -4.46
N SER A 65 9.97 8.51 -3.14
CA SER A 65 8.76 8.81 -2.34
C SER A 65 8.07 10.08 -2.83
N LYS A 66 8.84 11.14 -3.11
CA LYS A 66 8.30 12.37 -3.71
C LYS A 66 7.72 12.16 -5.10
N LEU A 67 8.33 11.28 -5.90
CA LEU A 67 7.81 10.92 -7.22
C LEU A 67 6.43 10.24 -7.13
N PHE A 68 6.21 9.40 -6.12
CA PHE A 68 5.00 8.56 -6.00
C PHE A 68 3.88 9.16 -5.14
N PHE A 69 4.21 9.91 -4.08
CA PHE A 69 3.25 10.27 -3.02
C PHE A 69 3.07 11.77 -2.78
N GLU A 70 3.95 12.64 -3.28
CA GLU A 70 3.69 14.08 -3.14
C GLU A 70 2.55 14.52 -4.07
N PRO A 71 1.55 15.27 -3.55
CA PRO A 71 0.48 15.81 -4.38
C PRO A 71 1.07 16.80 -5.38
N ARG A 72 1.08 16.41 -6.65
CA ARG A 72 1.40 17.33 -7.74
C ARG A 72 0.12 18.06 -8.11
N PHE A 73 0.15 19.39 -8.06
CA PHE A 73 -0.96 20.25 -8.50
C PHE A 73 -1.50 19.82 -9.88
N GLU A 74 -2.80 20.03 -10.07
CA GLU A 74 -3.58 19.61 -11.24
C GLU A 74 -2.81 19.82 -12.56
N GLY A 75 -2.51 18.71 -13.26
CA GLY A 75 -1.83 18.71 -14.56
C GLY A 75 -0.43 18.09 -14.58
N ALA A 76 0.16 17.75 -13.43
CA ALA A 76 1.56 17.28 -13.37
C ALA A 76 1.77 15.80 -12.95
N THR A 77 0.70 15.00 -12.80
CA THR A 77 0.82 13.55 -12.59
C THR A 77 0.82 12.80 -13.92
N SER A 78 1.98 12.28 -14.33
CA SER A 78 2.07 11.26 -15.39
C SER A 78 1.48 9.90 -14.98
N LEU A 79 1.02 9.77 -13.72
CA LEU A 79 0.41 8.56 -13.19
C LEU A 79 -1.12 8.65 -13.38
N LYS A 80 -1.63 7.82 -14.29
CA LYS A 80 -3.06 7.72 -14.57
C LYS A 80 -3.77 7.02 -13.38
N PRO A 81 -4.84 7.59 -12.81
CA PRO A 81 -5.65 6.90 -11.81
C PRO A 81 -6.16 5.56 -12.37
N LEU A 82 -5.96 4.49 -11.60
CA LEU A 82 -6.40 3.13 -11.97
C LEU A 82 -7.81 2.80 -11.49
N VAL A 83 -8.38 3.65 -10.63
CA VAL A 83 -9.71 3.45 -10.04
C VAL A 83 -10.76 3.47 -11.15
N GLN A 84 -11.42 2.33 -11.35
CA GLN A 84 -12.57 2.22 -12.23
C GLN A 84 -13.83 2.53 -11.42
N LEU A 85 -14.73 3.35 -11.95
CA LEU A 85 -15.98 3.73 -11.27
C LEU A 85 -17.17 2.83 -11.65
N ARG A 86 -16.98 1.86 -12.55
CA ARG A 86 -18.03 0.91 -12.97
C ARG A 86 -17.77 -0.44 -12.31
N ASN A 87 -18.79 -1.03 -11.67
CA ASN A 87 -18.73 -2.30 -10.95
C ASN A 87 -17.64 -2.35 -9.85
N SER A 88 -17.38 -1.21 -9.20
CA SER A 88 -16.45 -1.10 -8.09
C SER A 88 -17.15 -0.74 -6.80
N THR A 89 -16.50 -1.04 -5.69
CA THR A 89 -16.90 -0.62 -4.34
C THR A 89 -15.67 -0.08 -3.62
N CYS A 90 -15.87 0.64 -2.52
CA CYS A 90 -14.80 1.14 -1.67
C CYS A 90 -14.98 0.64 -0.23
N CYS A 91 -13.86 0.43 0.44
CA CYS A 91 -13.83 0.11 1.85
C CYS A 91 -12.63 0.79 2.50
N ILE A 92 -12.73 1.04 3.80
CA ILE A 92 -11.61 1.53 4.61
C ILE A 92 -11.14 0.42 5.55
N ILE A 93 -9.82 0.21 5.63
CA ILE A 93 -9.24 -0.61 6.69
C ILE A 93 -9.05 0.30 7.89
N LYS A 94 -9.79 -0.01 8.94
CA LYS A 94 -9.88 0.79 10.16
C LYS A 94 -8.51 0.96 10.86
N PRO A 95 -8.25 2.09 11.55
CA PRO A 95 -6.97 2.36 12.21
C PRO A 95 -6.44 1.23 13.10
N HIS A 96 -7.29 0.58 13.92
CA HIS A 96 -6.85 -0.53 14.77
C HIS A 96 -6.25 -1.70 13.95
N ALA A 97 -6.88 -2.09 12.84
CA ALA A 97 -6.40 -3.18 11.99
C ALA A 97 -5.11 -2.80 11.25
N VAL A 98 -4.94 -1.51 10.92
CA VAL A 98 -3.68 -1.01 10.35
C VAL A 98 -2.56 -1.07 11.40
N GLN A 99 -2.82 -0.56 12.61
CA GLN A 99 -1.87 -0.52 13.72
C GLN A 99 -1.45 -1.92 14.20
N GLU A 100 -2.37 -2.88 14.17
CA GLU A 100 -2.11 -4.29 14.48
C GLU A 100 -1.41 -5.06 13.34
N GLY A 101 -1.07 -4.39 12.22
CA GLY A 101 -0.41 -5.01 11.08
C GLY A 101 -1.29 -6.00 10.30
N LEU A 102 -2.61 -5.89 10.43
CA LEU A 102 -3.58 -6.77 9.76
C LEU A 102 -3.92 -6.32 8.33
N ALA A 103 -3.56 -5.09 7.94
CA ALA A 103 -3.89 -4.53 6.63
C ALA A 103 -3.48 -5.45 5.46
N GLY A 104 -2.26 -5.97 5.45
CA GLY A 104 -1.80 -6.88 4.40
C GLY A 104 -2.58 -8.21 4.36
N LYS A 105 -2.99 -8.73 5.53
CA LYS A 105 -3.80 -9.96 5.61
C LYS A 105 -5.22 -9.73 5.06
N ILE A 106 -5.81 -8.57 5.38
CA ILE A 106 -7.14 -8.17 4.89
C ILE A 106 -7.11 -8.02 3.38
N ILE A 107 -6.11 -7.31 2.83
CA ILE A 107 -5.93 -7.15 1.38
C ILE A 107 -5.76 -8.52 0.70
N CYS A 108 -4.89 -9.38 1.25
CA CYS A 108 -4.70 -10.73 0.73
C CYS A 108 -6.01 -11.55 0.74
N MET A 109 -6.85 -11.38 1.76
CA MET A 109 -8.15 -12.05 1.82
C MET A 109 -9.12 -11.52 0.77
N ILE A 110 -9.13 -10.21 0.51
CA ILE A 110 -9.92 -9.58 -0.56
C ILE A 110 -9.51 -10.16 -1.92
N GLU A 111 -8.21 -10.19 -2.23
CA GLU A 111 -7.70 -10.74 -3.50
C GLU A 111 -8.01 -12.23 -3.66
N LYS A 112 -7.89 -13.03 -2.59
CA LYS A 112 -8.26 -14.46 -2.58
C LYS A 112 -9.73 -14.72 -2.87
N ASN A 113 -10.60 -13.74 -2.66
CA ASN A 113 -12.03 -13.83 -2.96
C ASN A 113 -12.39 -13.23 -4.34
N ASN A 114 -11.44 -13.21 -5.28
CA ASN A 114 -11.60 -12.76 -6.66
C ASN A 114 -11.92 -11.27 -6.83
N PHE A 115 -11.66 -10.45 -5.82
CA PHE A 115 -11.66 -9.00 -5.98
C PHE A 115 -10.31 -8.55 -6.55
N VAL A 116 -10.36 -7.57 -7.45
CA VAL A 116 -9.15 -6.91 -7.97
C VAL A 116 -9.04 -5.56 -7.29
N VAL A 117 -7.92 -5.32 -6.60
CA VAL A 117 -7.65 -4.04 -5.94
C VAL A 117 -7.25 -3.01 -7.00
N SER A 118 -8.16 -2.08 -7.31
CA SER A 118 -7.93 -1.02 -8.32
C SER A 118 -7.21 0.22 -7.79
N GLY A 119 -7.16 0.39 -6.47
CA GLY A 119 -6.48 1.51 -5.82
C GLY A 119 -6.28 1.24 -4.33
N LEU A 120 -5.14 1.67 -3.81
CA LEU A 120 -4.80 1.66 -2.38
C LEU A 120 -4.20 3.01 -2.02
N GLN A 121 -4.64 3.56 -0.90
CA GLN A 121 -4.08 4.77 -0.33
C GLN A 121 -4.11 4.65 1.19
N LEU A 122 -3.00 4.99 1.84
CA LEU A 122 -2.92 5.15 3.28
C LEU A 122 -2.99 6.64 3.60
N PHE A 123 -3.92 7.04 4.45
CA PHE A 123 -4.11 8.44 4.85
C PHE A 123 -4.66 8.50 6.28
N TYR A 124 -4.44 9.64 6.92
CA TYR A 124 -5.10 9.97 8.19
C TYR A 124 -6.40 10.71 7.87
N MET A 125 -7.48 10.30 8.51
CA MET A 125 -8.75 11.02 8.49
C MET A 125 -8.79 11.94 9.70
N ASP A 126 -9.11 13.22 9.51
CA ASP A 126 -9.39 14.09 10.64
C ASP A 126 -10.84 13.91 11.11
N GLU A 127 -11.16 14.45 12.29
CA GLU A 127 -12.47 14.29 12.91
C GLU A 127 -13.60 14.84 12.02
N VAL A 128 -13.35 15.94 11.30
CA VAL A 128 -14.35 16.57 10.40
C VAL A 128 -14.68 15.65 9.23
N ASN A 129 -13.66 15.11 8.56
CA ASN A 129 -13.84 14.19 7.45
C ASN A 129 -14.45 12.85 7.92
N ALA A 130 -14.12 12.39 9.13
CA ALA A 130 -14.70 11.18 9.72
C ALA A 130 -16.19 11.35 10.05
N GLU A 131 -16.58 12.51 10.57
CA GLU A 131 -18.00 12.85 10.79
C GLU A 131 -18.78 12.91 9.47
N GLU A 132 -18.23 13.56 8.44
CA GLU A 132 -18.85 13.63 7.11
C GLU A 132 -19.03 12.24 6.50
N PHE A 133 -17.99 11.38 6.59
CA PHE A 133 -18.05 10.01 6.09
C PHE A 133 -19.11 9.15 6.81
N LEU A 134 -19.34 9.37 8.10
CA LEU A 134 -20.27 8.60 8.92
C LEU A 134 -21.62 9.30 9.15
N GLU A 135 -21.91 10.40 8.45
CA GLU A 135 -23.09 11.23 8.68
C GLU A 135 -24.40 10.42 8.64
N VAL A 136 -24.48 9.41 7.76
CA VAL A 136 -25.64 8.52 7.62
C VAL A 136 -25.99 7.73 8.88
N TYR A 137 -25.05 7.59 9.82
CA TYR A 137 -25.25 6.91 11.11
C TYR A 137 -25.61 7.87 12.24
N LYS A 138 -25.50 9.18 12.03
CA LYS A 138 -25.74 10.22 13.04
C LYS A 138 -27.20 10.19 13.49
N GLY A 139 -27.42 9.92 14.78
CA GLY A 139 -28.77 9.78 15.35
C GLY A 139 -29.47 8.45 15.04
N VAL A 140 -28.86 7.58 14.24
CA VAL A 140 -29.38 6.23 13.94
C VAL A 140 -28.81 5.21 14.91
N VAL A 141 -27.50 5.32 15.22
CA VAL A 141 -26.81 4.40 16.14
C VAL A 141 -26.25 5.14 17.35
N PRO A 142 -26.38 4.60 18.57
CA PRO A 142 -25.85 5.24 19.78
C PRO A 142 -24.31 5.29 19.80
N GLU A 143 -23.63 4.41 19.06
CA GLU A 143 -22.17 4.35 18.98
C GLU A 143 -21.54 5.35 18.02
N TYR A 144 -22.32 6.23 17.37
CA TYR A 144 -21.83 7.16 16.35
C TYR A 144 -20.55 7.89 16.77
N MET A 145 -20.53 8.48 17.97
CA MET A 145 -19.36 9.20 18.49
C MET A 145 -18.14 8.29 18.68
N SER A 146 -18.36 7.02 19.06
CA SER A 146 -17.29 6.04 19.20
C SER A 146 -16.77 5.60 17.82
N MET A 147 -17.64 5.56 16.80
CA MET A 147 -17.24 5.24 15.42
C MET A 147 -16.38 6.35 14.81
N VAL A 148 -16.78 7.62 14.98
CA VAL A 148 -16.00 8.78 14.50
C VAL A 148 -14.62 8.79 15.14
N LYS A 149 -14.53 8.62 16.47
CA LYS A 149 -13.24 8.57 17.18
C LYS A 149 -12.33 7.41 16.79
N GLN A 150 -12.90 6.37 16.18
CA GLN A 150 -12.15 5.19 15.79
C GLN A 150 -11.53 5.34 14.39
N LEU A 151 -12.04 6.25 13.56
CA LEU A 151 -11.50 6.58 12.24
C LEU A 151 -10.44 7.68 12.34
#